data_AF-A0A1D1V8S8-F1
#
_entry.id   AF-A0A1D1V8S8-F1
#
_cell.length_a   1.000
_cell.length_b   1.000
_cell.length_c   1.000
_cell.angle_alpha   90.00
_cell.angle_beta   90.00
_cell.angle_gamma   90.00
#
_symmetry.space_group_name_H-M   'P 1'
#
loop_
_entity.id
_entity.type
_entity.pdbx_description
1 polymer ?
#
loop_
_entity_poly.entity_id
_entity_poly.type
_entity_poly.pdbx_seq_one_letter_code
_entity_poly.pdbx_strand_id
1 'polypeptide(L)'
;MAPVALCTALTTENCLELVRNHAVILDCTDNVYARYLLNDACVLRGRALVSASALKFDGQLTVYNHQGSVCRRCLFPDPMALQAQSCDDNGVMGPVPGIMGSLQAMEAIKLASGMAVSFAGVQLHYDSLSGSFYRFKLRPRNPDCPVCGDKPSIRTLDDSHLGTNTCWTRQELKAKLDLPGDSIFLVDVRSPVELQICGFSDSLNIPITSLQDPSMHAEVSSQIEARLTAQRTRSDPPMVVTVCRRGNDSQLAVHLLRKILKDEERELIVKDLHGGLYAWKKEMDPEFPQY
;
A
#
# COMPACT_ATOMS: atom_id res chain seq x y z
N MET A 1 -32.26 3.99 -10.01
CA MET A 1 -31.24 5.03 -9.81
C MET A 1 -30.09 4.70 -10.76
N ALA A 2 -29.62 5.65 -11.56
CA ALA A 2 -28.52 5.40 -12.48
C ALA A 2 -27.20 5.21 -11.69
N PRO A 3 -26.24 4.41 -12.17
CA PRO A 3 -24.92 4.35 -11.57
C PRO A 3 -24.28 5.74 -11.59
N VAL A 4 -23.85 6.21 -10.42
CA VAL A 4 -23.15 7.49 -10.28
C VAL A 4 -21.66 7.19 -10.16
N ALA A 5 -20.88 7.64 -11.13
CA ALA A 5 -19.43 7.59 -11.03
C ALA A 5 -18.94 8.70 -10.10
N LEU A 6 -18.11 8.33 -9.12
CA LEU A 6 -17.38 9.29 -8.29
C LEU A 6 -15.97 9.42 -8.85
N CYS A 7 -15.66 10.58 -9.41
CA CYS A 7 -14.34 10.86 -10.03
C CYS A 7 -13.31 11.37 -9.01
N THR A 8 -13.37 10.88 -7.77
CA THR A 8 -12.46 11.27 -6.68
C THR A 8 -11.78 10.02 -6.13
N ALA A 9 -10.49 10.11 -5.86
CA ALA A 9 -9.76 9.04 -5.18
C ALA A 9 -10.35 8.77 -3.79
N LEU A 10 -10.25 7.53 -3.34
CA LEU A 10 -10.64 7.15 -1.99
C LEU A 10 -9.59 7.63 -0.99
N THR A 11 -10.01 8.37 0.03
CA THR A 11 -9.14 8.92 1.07
C THR A 11 -9.75 8.73 2.46
N THR A 12 -8.96 8.98 3.51
CA THR A 12 -9.42 8.90 4.90
C THR A 12 -10.58 9.86 5.18
N GLU A 13 -10.65 11.01 4.51
CA GLU A 13 -11.70 12.02 4.68
C GLU A 13 -13.05 11.60 4.06
N ASN A 14 -13.03 10.92 2.91
CA ASN A 14 -14.28 10.59 2.18
C ASN A 14 -14.78 9.15 2.43
N CYS A 15 -13.90 8.22 2.79
CA CYS A 15 -14.22 6.79 2.76
C CYS A 15 -15.34 6.40 3.74
N LEU A 16 -15.38 6.96 4.95
CA LEU A 16 -16.41 6.64 5.93
C LEU A 16 -17.82 7.02 5.47
N GLU A 17 -17.95 8.15 4.80
CA GLU A 17 -19.23 8.62 4.28
C GLU A 17 -19.68 7.78 3.09
N LEU A 18 -18.76 7.49 2.17
CA LEU A 18 -19.04 6.63 1.02
C LEU A 18 -19.51 5.24 1.46
N VAL A 19 -18.80 4.60 2.38
CA VAL A 19 -19.19 3.29 2.91
C VAL A 19 -20.52 3.34 3.66
N ARG A 20 -20.81 4.41 4.40
CA ARG A 20 -22.09 4.58 5.11
C ARG A 20 -23.27 4.57 4.13
N ASN A 21 -23.14 5.27 3.01
CA ASN A 21 -24.21 5.53 2.06
C ASN A 21 -24.50 4.36 1.10
N HIS A 22 -23.72 3.27 1.17
CA HIS A 22 -23.88 2.10 0.31
C HIS A 22 -24.13 0.83 1.14
N ALA A 23 -25.00 -0.04 0.63
CA ALA A 23 -25.39 -1.28 1.31
C ALA A 23 -24.38 -2.42 1.12
N VAL A 24 -23.76 -2.47 -0.06
CA VAL A 24 -22.78 -3.48 -0.45
C VAL A 24 -21.54 -2.77 -0.96
N ILE A 25 -20.38 -3.14 -0.42
CA ILE A 25 -19.08 -2.56 -0.80
C ILE A 25 -18.27 -3.62 -1.53
N LEU A 26 -17.77 -3.26 -2.71
CA LEU A 26 -16.86 -4.08 -3.50
C LEU A 26 -15.51 -3.40 -3.53
N ASP A 27 -14.48 -4.11 -3.10
CA ASP A 27 -13.09 -3.68 -3.29
C ASP A 27 -12.57 -4.25 -4.60
N CYS A 28 -12.54 -3.40 -5.62
CA CYS A 28 -11.98 -3.68 -6.94
C CYS A 28 -10.64 -2.96 -7.14
N THR A 29 -9.91 -2.67 -6.05
CA THR A 29 -8.69 -1.88 -6.08
C THR A 29 -7.45 -2.77 -6.22
N ASP A 30 -6.43 -2.26 -6.89
CA ASP A 30 -5.13 -2.87 -7.08
C ASP A 30 -4.08 -2.38 -6.06
N ASN A 31 -4.42 -1.39 -5.24
CA ASN A 31 -3.53 -0.79 -4.25
C ASN A 31 -3.84 -1.25 -2.82
N VAL A 32 -2.81 -1.72 -2.11
CA VAL A 32 -2.85 -2.14 -0.70
C VAL A 32 -3.47 -1.06 0.20
N TYR A 33 -3.10 0.22 0.04
CA TYR A 33 -3.64 1.31 0.86
C TYR A 33 -5.18 1.33 0.81
N ALA A 34 -5.75 1.35 -0.39
CA ALA A 34 -7.20 1.42 -0.58
C ALA A 34 -7.90 0.18 -0.01
N ARG A 35 -7.29 -1.02 -0.12
CA ARG A 35 -7.82 -2.25 0.46
C ARG A 35 -7.93 -2.19 1.98
N TYR A 36 -6.94 -1.62 2.66
CA TYR A 36 -6.96 -1.47 4.11
C TYR A 36 -7.89 -0.33 4.55
N LEU A 37 -7.89 0.79 3.84
CA LEU A 37 -8.80 1.90 4.07
C LEU A 37 -10.27 1.43 3.97
N LEU A 38 -10.63 0.71 2.89
CA LEU A 38 -11.96 0.13 2.70
C LEU A 38 -12.29 -0.89 3.79
N ASN A 39 -11.35 -1.78 4.14
CA ASN A 39 -11.55 -2.75 5.21
C ASN A 39 -11.91 -2.07 6.52
N ASP A 40 -11.11 -1.09 6.93
CA ASP A 40 -11.26 -0.42 8.22
C ASP A 40 -12.57 0.38 8.24
N ALA A 41 -12.89 1.09 7.15
CA ALA A 41 -14.15 1.80 6.99
C ALA A 41 -15.37 0.86 7.10
N CYS A 42 -15.29 -0.31 6.44
CA CYS A 42 -16.35 -1.31 6.48
C CYS A 42 -16.53 -1.90 7.88
N VAL A 43 -15.45 -2.19 8.60
CA VAL A 43 -15.54 -2.64 10.01
C VAL A 43 -16.20 -1.57 10.87
N LEU A 44 -15.73 -0.32 10.80
CA LEU A 44 -16.24 0.80 11.61
C LEU A 44 -17.72 1.13 11.32
N ARG A 45 -18.23 0.75 10.14
CA ARG A 45 -19.64 0.95 9.74
C ARG A 45 -20.48 -0.32 9.76
N GLY A 46 -19.92 -1.46 10.17
CA GLY A 46 -20.64 -2.74 10.17
C GLY A 46 -21.10 -3.16 8.78
N ARG A 47 -20.30 -2.90 7.74
CA ARG A 47 -20.59 -3.27 6.34
C ARG A 47 -19.78 -4.49 5.93
N ALA A 48 -20.42 -5.37 5.16
CA ALA A 48 -19.73 -6.44 4.47
C ALA A 48 -18.88 -5.88 3.33
N LEU A 49 -17.73 -6.51 3.09
CA LEU A 49 -16.80 -6.11 2.03
C LEU A 49 -16.49 -7.31 1.13
N VAL A 50 -16.85 -7.23 -0.14
CA VAL A 50 -16.48 -8.22 -1.16
C VAL A 50 -15.16 -7.77 -1.79
N SER A 51 -14.05 -8.40 -1.42
CA SER A 51 -12.73 -8.04 -1.93
C SER A 51 -12.21 -9.13 -2.84
N ALA A 52 -11.70 -8.73 -4.00
CA ALA A 52 -10.96 -9.60 -4.89
C ALA A 52 -9.68 -8.94 -5.38
N SER A 53 -8.75 -9.77 -5.80
CA SER A 53 -7.48 -9.35 -6.36
C SER A 53 -7.07 -10.30 -7.46
N ALA A 54 -6.28 -9.80 -8.40
CA ALA A 54 -5.60 -10.59 -9.40
C ALA A 54 -4.11 -10.19 -9.40
N LEU A 55 -3.21 -11.12 -9.69
CA LEU A 55 -1.79 -10.86 -9.87
C LEU A 55 -1.22 -11.95 -10.76
N LYS A 56 -0.47 -11.60 -11.82
CA LYS A 56 0.06 -12.57 -12.79
C LYS A 56 -1.06 -13.48 -13.35
N PHE A 57 -1.11 -14.73 -12.92
CA PHE A 57 -2.05 -15.76 -13.35
C PHE A 57 -3.03 -16.16 -12.23
N ASP A 58 -2.94 -15.51 -11.08
CA ASP A 58 -3.67 -15.85 -9.87
C ASP A 58 -4.80 -14.86 -9.60
N GLY A 59 -5.96 -15.40 -9.20
CA GLY A 59 -7.11 -14.64 -8.71
C GLY A 59 -7.45 -15.04 -7.28
N GLN A 60 -7.94 -14.10 -6.47
CA GLN A 60 -8.39 -14.36 -5.11
C GLN A 60 -9.65 -13.59 -4.78
N LEU A 61 -10.56 -14.18 -3.99
CA LEU A 61 -11.78 -13.50 -3.53
C LEU A 61 -12.18 -13.95 -2.11
N THR A 62 -12.67 -13.00 -1.31
CA THR A 62 -13.23 -13.25 0.02
C THR A 62 -14.31 -12.21 0.35
N VAL A 63 -15.34 -12.63 1.10
CA VAL A 63 -16.32 -11.72 1.72
C VAL A 63 -15.93 -11.49 3.19
N TYR A 64 -15.40 -10.31 3.47
CA TYR A 64 -15.02 -9.88 4.81
C TYR A 64 -16.19 -9.24 5.56
N ASN A 65 -16.08 -9.20 6.89
CA ASN A 65 -16.96 -8.45 7.79
C ASN A 65 -18.46 -8.82 7.66
N HIS A 66 -18.76 -10.11 7.43
CA HIS A 66 -20.12 -10.59 7.26
C HIS A 66 -20.40 -11.77 8.19
N GLN A 67 -21.47 -11.68 8.99
CA GLN A 67 -21.90 -12.74 9.92
C GLN A 67 -20.77 -13.28 10.82
N GLY A 68 -19.93 -12.38 11.37
CA GLY A 68 -18.83 -12.76 12.24
C GLY A 68 -17.58 -13.28 11.52
N SER A 69 -17.53 -13.20 10.19
CA SER A 69 -16.31 -13.49 9.42
C SER A 69 -15.17 -12.53 9.74
N VAL A 70 -13.96 -12.93 9.37
CA VAL A 70 -12.74 -12.13 9.56
C VAL A 70 -12.79 -10.81 8.80
N CYS A 71 -12.05 -9.81 9.30
CA CYS A 71 -11.65 -8.66 8.49
C CYS A 71 -10.28 -8.93 7.83
N ARG A 72 -9.85 -8.06 6.91
CA ARG A 72 -8.54 -8.16 6.26
C ARG A 72 -7.40 -8.16 7.27
N ARG A 73 -7.43 -7.26 8.27
CA ARG A 73 -6.41 -7.15 9.33
C ARG A 73 -6.33 -8.39 10.24
N CYS A 74 -7.38 -9.21 10.34
CA CYS A 74 -7.29 -10.48 11.05
C CYS A 74 -6.34 -11.46 10.34
N LEU A 75 -6.29 -11.41 9.01
CA LEU A 75 -5.47 -12.29 8.16
C LEU A 75 -4.08 -11.69 7.89
N PHE A 76 -4.05 -10.38 7.64
CA PHE A 76 -2.87 -9.64 7.26
C PHE A 76 -2.81 -8.35 8.10
N PRO A 77 -2.25 -8.41 9.32
CA PRO A 77 -2.31 -7.30 10.27
C PRO A 77 -1.58 -6.03 9.81
N ASP A 78 -0.41 -6.22 9.19
CA ASP A 78 0.49 -5.15 8.74
C ASP A 78 0.29 -4.87 7.23
N PRO A 79 -0.27 -3.70 6.84
CA PRO A 79 -0.39 -3.33 5.43
C PRO A 79 0.98 -3.22 4.73
N MET A 80 2.02 -2.81 5.45
CA MET A 80 3.36 -2.60 4.88
C MET A 80 4.04 -3.93 4.50
N ALA A 81 3.67 -5.04 5.14
CA ALA A 81 4.16 -6.37 4.78
C ALA A 81 3.63 -6.86 3.41
N LEU A 82 2.55 -6.28 2.90
CA LEU A 82 1.89 -6.69 1.66
C LEU A 82 2.16 -5.78 0.45
N GLN A 83 2.85 -4.66 0.63
CA GLN A 83 3.05 -3.64 -0.43
C GLN A 83 3.96 -4.10 -1.59
N ALA A 84 4.62 -5.26 -1.49
CA ALA A 84 5.63 -5.71 -2.44
C ALA A 84 5.11 -6.21 -3.80
N GLN A 85 3.82 -6.17 -4.11
CA GLN A 85 3.27 -6.82 -5.31
C GLN A 85 2.09 -6.04 -5.93
N SER A 86 2.38 -5.00 -6.71
CA SER A 86 1.37 -4.34 -7.55
C SER A 86 1.20 -5.06 -8.90
N CYS A 87 0.00 -4.96 -9.49
CA CYS A 87 -0.27 -5.49 -10.84
C CYS A 87 0.51 -4.74 -11.93
N ASP A 88 0.74 -3.45 -11.73
CA ASP A 88 1.49 -2.60 -12.66
C ASP A 88 2.94 -3.05 -12.78
N ASP A 89 3.55 -3.51 -11.68
CA ASP A 89 4.96 -3.92 -11.65
C ASP A 89 5.16 -5.39 -12.06
N ASN A 90 4.16 -6.25 -11.84
CA ASN A 90 4.26 -7.70 -12.07
C ASN A 90 3.47 -8.21 -13.28
N GLY A 91 2.61 -7.38 -13.86
CA GLY A 91 1.65 -7.76 -14.88
C GLY A 91 0.48 -8.60 -14.34
N VAL A 92 -0.60 -8.64 -15.12
CA VAL A 92 -1.78 -9.47 -14.87
C VAL A 92 -2.37 -9.98 -16.18
N MET A 93 -2.72 -11.26 -16.23
CA MET A 93 -3.41 -11.84 -17.38
C MET A 93 -4.85 -11.33 -17.43
N GLY A 94 -5.18 -10.47 -18.40
CA GLY A 94 -6.44 -9.72 -18.46
C GLY A 94 -7.75 -10.49 -18.19
N PRO A 95 -7.92 -11.75 -18.63
CA PRO A 95 -9.11 -12.54 -18.27
C PRO A 95 -9.26 -12.82 -16.78
N VAL A 96 -8.17 -12.90 -16.01
CA VAL A 96 -8.19 -13.19 -14.57
C VAL A 96 -9.00 -12.15 -13.78
N PRO A 97 -8.72 -10.83 -13.85
CA PRO A 97 -9.56 -9.83 -13.18
C PRO A 97 -10.99 -9.80 -13.72
N GLY A 98 -11.23 -10.16 -15.00
CA GLY A 98 -12.59 -10.30 -15.54
C GLY A 98 -13.39 -11.43 -14.87
N ILE A 99 -12.77 -12.59 -14.68
CA ILE A 99 -13.34 -13.71 -13.92
C ILE A 99 -13.58 -13.30 -12.46
N MET A 100 -12.58 -12.68 -11.83
CA MET A 100 -12.69 -12.26 -10.43
C MET A 100 -13.78 -11.20 -10.22
N GLY A 101 -13.89 -10.21 -11.11
CA GLY A 101 -14.94 -9.19 -11.06
C GLY A 101 -16.34 -9.77 -11.22
N SER A 102 -16.48 -10.78 -12.09
CA SER A 102 -17.76 -11.50 -12.26
C SER A 102 -18.16 -12.26 -10.99
N LEU A 103 -17.20 -12.91 -10.32
CA LEU A 103 -17.42 -13.58 -9.05
C LEU A 103 -17.71 -12.58 -7.92
N GLN A 104 -17.06 -11.40 -7.90
CA GLN A 104 -17.38 -10.34 -6.95
C GLN A 104 -18.82 -9.84 -7.13
N ALA A 105 -19.25 -9.60 -8.37
CA ALA A 105 -20.62 -9.20 -8.66
C ALA A 105 -21.64 -10.23 -8.18
N MET A 106 -21.33 -11.53 -8.32
CA MET A 106 -22.18 -12.61 -7.79
C MET A 106 -22.32 -12.55 -6.27
N GLU A 107 -21.24 -12.36 -5.51
CA GLU A 107 -21.34 -12.18 -4.05
C GLU A 107 -22.09 -10.90 -3.67
N ALA A 108 -21.91 -9.83 -4.43
CA ALA A 108 -22.61 -8.58 -4.20
C ALA A 108 -24.13 -8.71 -4.39
N ILE A 109 -24.56 -9.40 -5.45
CA ILE A 109 -25.97 -9.71 -5.69
C ILE A 109 -26.54 -10.52 -4.53
N LYS A 110 -25.81 -11.56 -4.07
CA LYS A 110 -26.25 -12.38 -2.93
C LYS A 110 -26.39 -11.57 -1.65
N LEU A 111 -25.43 -10.69 -1.35
CA LEU A 111 -25.54 -9.78 -0.20
C LEU A 111 -26.75 -8.85 -0.32
N ALA A 112 -26.96 -8.25 -1.50
CA ALA A 112 -28.06 -7.31 -1.74
C ALA A 112 -29.44 -7.99 -1.66
N SER A 113 -29.53 -9.27 -2.06
CA SER A 113 -30.78 -10.05 -2.02
C SER A 113 -31.01 -10.80 -0.70
N GLY A 114 -30.08 -10.71 0.26
CA GLY A 114 -30.16 -11.45 1.52
C GLY A 114 -29.89 -12.95 1.39
N MET A 115 -29.33 -13.41 0.26
CA MET A 115 -28.90 -14.78 0.07
C MET A 115 -27.61 -15.08 0.83
N ALA A 116 -27.40 -16.36 1.14
CA ALA A 116 -26.15 -16.81 1.73
C ALA A 116 -24.97 -16.58 0.77
N VAL A 117 -23.96 -15.86 1.23
CA VAL A 117 -22.69 -15.68 0.51
C VAL A 117 -21.83 -16.93 0.57
N SER A 118 -21.00 -17.14 -0.44
CA SER A 118 -20.19 -18.37 -0.59
C SER A 118 -18.80 -18.26 0.03
N PHE A 119 -18.32 -17.04 0.21
CA PHE A 119 -16.92 -16.77 0.57
C PHE A 119 -16.76 -15.94 1.85
N ALA A 120 -17.75 -15.96 2.75
CA ALA A 120 -17.55 -15.50 4.12
C ALA A 120 -16.77 -16.55 4.91
N GLY A 121 -15.61 -16.16 5.47
CA GLY A 121 -14.73 -17.09 6.20
C GLY A 121 -14.02 -18.13 5.29
N VAL A 122 -14.06 -17.93 3.97
CA VAL A 122 -13.42 -18.79 2.97
C VAL A 122 -12.74 -17.90 1.94
N GLN A 123 -11.51 -18.23 1.57
CA GLN A 123 -10.81 -17.61 0.46
C GLN A 123 -10.91 -18.50 -0.78
N LEU A 124 -11.50 -17.96 -1.83
CA LEU A 124 -11.39 -18.52 -3.16
C LEU A 124 -10.04 -18.15 -3.75
N HIS A 125 -9.39 -19.11 -4.39
CA HIS A 125 -8.20 -18.90 -5.20
C HIS A 125 -8.42 -19.54 -6.57
N TYR A 126 -8.10 -18.79 -7.62
CA TYR A 126 -8.17 -19.22 -8.99
C TYR A 126 -6.76 -19.22 -9.57
N ASP A 127 -6.29 -20.39 -9.97
CA ASP A 127 -5.04 -20.55 -10.71
C ASP A 127 -5.39 -20.68 -12.20
N SER A 128 -5.06 -19.66 -13.00
CA SER A 128 -5.40 -19.64 -14.42
C SER A 128 -4.51 -20.55 -15.26
N LEU A 129 -3.36 -21.00 -14.76
CA LEU A 129 -2.47 -21.90 -15.49
C LEU A 129 -3.01 -23.33 -15.47
N SER A 130 -3.51 -23.78 -14.32
CA SER A 130 -4.18 -25.07 -14.20
C SER A 130 -5.68 -25.02 -14.50
N GLY A 131 -6.27 -23.82 -14.52
CA GLY A 131 -7.72 -23.62 -14.65
C GLY A 131 -8.52 -24.02 -13.40
N SER A 132 -7.85 -24.21 -12.26
CA SER A 132 -8.44 -24.77 -11.05
C SER A 132 -8.93 -23.70 -10.07
N PHE A 133 -10.02 -24.02 -9.37
CA PHE A 133 -10.51 -23.23 -8.24
C PHE A 133 -10.28 -23.97 -6.93
N TYR A 134 -9.62 -23.31 -6.00
CA TYR A 134 -9.37 -23.81 -4.66
C TYR A 134 -10.11 -22.97 -3.63
N ARG A 135 -10.62 -23.62 -2.58
CA ARG A 135 -11.31 -22.96 -1.47
C ARG A 135 -10.59 -23.25 -0.18
N PHE A 136 -10.04 -22.22 0.45
CA PHE A 136 -9.34 -22.33 1.72
C PHE A 136 -10.23 -21.80 2.83
N LYS A 137 -10.45 -22.61 3.87
CA LYS A 137 -11.09 -22.12 5.09
C LYS A 137 -10.15 -21.13 5.76
N LEU A 138 -10.63 -19.93 6.02
CA LEU A 138 -9.85 -18.92 6.72
C LEU A 138 -9.89 -19.19 8.23
N ARG A 139 -8.82 -18.79 8.92
CA ARG A 139 -8.82 -18.75 10.39
C ARG A 139 -9.95 -17.85 10.90
N PRO A 140 -10.47 -18.07 12.11
CA PRO A 140 -11.53 -17.22 12.68
C PRO A 140 -11.04 -15.80 12.99
N ARG A 141 -11.99 -14.92 13.38
CA ARG A 141 -11.71 -13.54 13.81
C ARG A 141 -10.62 -13.54 14.89
N ASN A 142 -9.61 -12.68 14.72
CA ASN A 142 -8.58 -12.49 15.73
C ASN A 142 -9.13 -11.58 16.86
N PRO A 143 -9.21 -12.05 18.12
CA PRO A 143 -9.63 -11.22 19.26
C PRO A 143 -8.76 -9.98 19.47
N ASP A 144 -7.48 -10.04 19.11
CA ASP A 144 -6.51 -8.95 19.23
C ASP A 144 -6.40 -8.10 17.95
N CYS A 145 -7.35 -8.25 17.02
CA CYS A 145 -7.33 -7.46 15.79
C CYS A 145 -7.44 -5.97 16.12
N PRO A 146 -6.56 -5.10 15.57
CA PRO A 146 -6.55 -3.68 15.93
C PRO A 146 -7.83 -2.93 15.52
N VAL A 147 -8.64 -3.50 14.62
CA VAL A 147 -9.88 -2.85 14.13
C VAL A 147 -11.17 -3.58 14.54
N CYS A 148 -11.22 -4.91 14.47
CA CYS A 148 -12.44 -5.69 14.81
C CYS A 148 -12.27 -6.62 16.03
N GLY A 149 -11.18 -6.46 16.78
CA GLY A 149 -10.92 -7.21 18.00
C GLY A 149 -11.83 -6.82 19.16
N ASP A 150 -11.65 -7.46 20.31
CA ASP A 150 -12.44 -7.16 21.53
C ASP A 150 -12.06 -5.81 22.13
N LYS A 151 -10.82 -5.35 21.90
CA LYS A 151 -10.30 -4.05 22.33
C LYS A 151 -9.62 -3.32 21.16
N PRO A 152 -10.38 -2.77 20.20
CA PRO A 152 -9.80 -2.17 19.01
C PRO A 152 -9.04 -0.88 19.34
N SER A 153 -7.83 -0.75 18.79
CA SER A 153 -7.00 0.45 18.84
C SER A 153 -7.32 1.42 17.71
N ILE A 154 -7.70 0.91 16.53
CA ILE A 154 -8.13 1.71 15.37
C ILE A 154 -9.63 1.98 15.51
N ARG A 155 -10.00 3.23 15.75
CA ARG A 155 -11.39 3.67 15.94
C ARG A 155 -11.83 4.75 14.95
N THR A 156 -10.86 5.36 14.27
CA THR A 156 -11.02 6.40 13.27
C THR A 156 -10.25 5.98 12.02
N LEU A 157 -10.60 6.57 10.87
CA LEU A 157 -9.75 6.48 9.69
C LEU A 157 -8.76 7.63 9.73
N ASP A 158 -7.49 7.27 9.85
CA ASP A 158 -6.36 8.18 9.71
C ASP A 158 -5.22 7.44 9.01
N ASP A 159 -4.31 8.22 8.45
CA ASP A 159 -3.17 7.75 7.67
C ASP A 159 -2.07 7.11 8.54
N SER A 160 -2.14 7.25 9.86
CA SER A 160 -1.10 6.75 10.76
C SER A 160 -0.98 5.23 10.78
N HIS A 161 -2.11 4.54 10.63
CA HIS A 161 -2.21 3.08 10.71
C HIS A 161 -2.26 2.39 9.34
N LEU A 162 -2.20 3.18 8.26
CA LEU A 162 -2.21 2.71 6.87
C LEU A 162 -0.81 2.74 6.23
N GLY A 163 0.21 3.12 7.01
CA GLY A 163 1.58 3.25 6.52
C GLY A 163 1.87 4.59 5.84
N THR A 164 0.95 5.56 5.89
CA THR A 164 1.05 6.85 5.17
C THR A 164 1.58 8.00 6.03
N ASN A 165 1.75 7.84 7.35
CA ASN A 165 2.48 8.81 8.20
C ASN A 165 3.98 8.97 7.85
N THR A 166 4.48 8.16 6.92
CA THR A 166 5.83 8.29 6.36
C THR A 166 5.86 9.11 5.09
N CYS A 167 4.71 9.52 4.57
CA CYS A 167 4.63 10.08 3.24
C CYS A 167 4.76 11.60 3.27
N TRP A 168 5.59 12.14 2.39
CA TRP A 168 5.73 13.56 2.14
C TRP A 168 5.04 13.93 0.84
N THR A 169 4.36 15.06 0.87
CA THR A 169 3.86 15.72 -0.33
C THR A 169 5.03 16.23 -1.17
N ARG A 170 4.74 16.49 -2.45
CA ARG A 170 5.73 17.04 -3.37
C ARG A 170 6.16 18.44 -2.93
N GLN A 171 5.22 19.22 -2.39
CA GLN A 171 5.45 20.56 -1.85
C GLN A 171 6.41 20.53 -0.66
N GLU A 172 6.23 19.60 0.28
CA GLU A 172 7.11 19.43 1.43
C GLU A 172 8.53 19.08 0.98
N LEU A 173 8.67 18.13 0.04
CA LEU A 173 9.98 17.78 -0.50
C LEU A 173 10.62 18.94 -1.28
N LYS A 174 9.85 19.65 -2.13
CA LYS A 174 10.35 20.80 -2.91
C LYS A 174 10.84 21.92 -2.02
N ALA A 175 10.05 22.31 -1.01
CA ALA A 175 10.41 23.35 -0.06
C ALA A 175 11.73 23.03 0.65
N LYS A 176 11.96 21.76 0.93
CA LYS A 176 13.16 21.26 1.56
C LYS A 176 14.38 21.15 0.63
N LEU A 177 14.19 20.73 -0.61
CA LEU A 177 15.26 20.70 -1.63
C LEU A 177 15.73 22.12 -2.01
N ASP A 178 14.82 23.09 -1.98
CA ASP A 178 15.13 24.49 -2.32
C ASP A 178 15.85 25.24 -1.20
N LEU A 179 15.86 24.71 0.03
CA LEU A 179 16.59 25.29 1.16
C LEU A 179 18.05 24.84 1.12
N PRO A 180 19.01 25.77 0.91
CA PRO A 180 20.43 25.44 0.93
C PRO A 180 20.85 25.10 2.36
N GLY A 181 20.78 23.82 2.71
CA GLY A 181 21.20 23.33 4.01
C GLY A 181 20.40 22.20 4.63
N ASP A 182 19.25 21.86 4.03
CA ASP A 182 18.52 20.62 4.19
C ASP A 182 19.41 19.36 4.37
N SER A 183 19.45 18.72 5.55
CA SER A 183 20.02 17.37 5.77
C SER A 183 19.14 16.26 5.15
N ILE A 184 18.64 16.49 3.94
CA ILE A 184 17.76 15.54 3.26
C ILE A 184 18.56 14.76 2.23
N PHE A 185 18.39 13.47 2.34
CA PHE A 185 19.04 12.49 1.52
C PHE A 185 17.98 11.70 0.74
N LEU A 186 18.06 11.77 -0.58
CA LEU A 186 17.17 11.05 -1.47
C LEU A 186 17.70 9.64 -1.72
N VAL A 187 16.85 8.63 -1.51
CA VAL A 187 17.12 7.25 -1.88
C VAL A 187 16.18 6.84 -2.99
N ASP A 188 16.69 6.64 -4.20
CA ASP A 188 15.92 6.14 -5.32
C ASP A 188 15.88 4.62 -5.29
N VAL A 189 14.69 4.05 -5.11
CA VAL A 189 14.48 2.61 -4.93
C VAL A 189 14.09 1.87 -6.20
N ARG A 190 14.13 2.56 -7.35
CA ARG A 190 13.90 1.96 -8.66
C ARG A 190 15.10 1.14 -9.12
N SER A 191 14.91 0.37 -10.19
CA SER A 191 16.02 -0.35 -10.81
C SER A 191 17.10 0.61 -11.34
N PRO A 192 18.37 0.18 -11.44
CA PRO A 192 19.43 1.02 -11.99
C PRO A 192 19.15 1.51 -13.42
N VAL A 193 18.44 0.71 -14.22
CA VAL A 193 18.03 1.05 -15.58
C VAL A 193 17.04 2.22 -15.58
N GLU A 194 16.05 2.18 -14.69
CA GLU A 194 15.07 3.25 -14.55
C GLU A 194 15.69 4.57 -14.08
N LEU A 195 16.70 4.50 -13.20
CA LEU A 195 17.41 5.68 -12.74
C LEU A 195 18.27 6.32 -13.86
N GLN A 196 18.84 5.51 -14.75
CA GLN A 196 19.59 6.01 -15.91
C GLN A 196 18.72 6.78 -16.90
N ILE A 197 17.41 6.53 -16.94
CA ILE A 197 16.47 7.28 -17.79
C ILE A 197 16.24 8.69 -17.21
N CYS A 198 15.93 8.76 -15.92
CA CYS A 198 15.71 10.01 -15.20
C CYS A 198 15.84 9.78 -13.70
N GLY A 199 16.19 10.82 -12.94
CA GLY A 199 16.30 10.77 -11.49
C GLY A 199 16.75 12.10 -10.91
N PHE A 200 16.74 12.21 -9.58
CA PHE A 200 17.34 13.35 -8.91
C PHE A 200 18.87 13.22 -8.92
N SER A 201 19.57 14.29 -9.27
CA SER A 201 21.03 14.32 -9.46
C SER A 201 21.81 13.84 -8.23
N ASP A 202 21.30 14.11 -7.03
CA ASP A 202 21.96 13.80 -5.75
C ASP A 202 21.36 12.56 -5.03
N SER A 203 20.53 11.78 -5.71
CA SER A 203 19.93 10.57 -5.13
C SER A 203 20.91 9.39 -5.10
N LEU A 204 20.88 8.60 -4.02
CA LEU A 204 21.53 7.30 -3.97
C LEU A 204 20.57 6.23 -4.50
N ASN A 205 21.03 5.40 -5.43
CA ASN A 205 20.25 4.26 -5.89
C ASN A 205 20.38 3.08 -4.93
N ILE A 206 19.29 2.67 -4.29
CA ILE A 206 19.19 1.41 -3.56
C ILE A 206 17.94 0.69 -4.05
N PRO A 207 18.04 -0.17 -5.08
CA PRO A 207 16.89 -0.86 -5.63
C PRO A 207 16.07 -1.58 -4.56
N ILE A 208 14.74 -1.56 -4.69
CA ILE A 208 13.83 -2.20 -3.72
C ILE A 208 14.16 -3.69 -3.50
N THR A 209 14.65 -4.37 -4.53
CA THR A 209 15.11 -5.75 -4.47
C THR A 209 16.27 -5.94 -3.50
N SER A 210 17.20 -4.98 -3.42
CA SER A 210 18.30 -4.98 -2.45
C SER A 210 17.82 -4.75 -1.02
N LEU A 211 16.74 -4.00 -0.82
CA LEU A 211 16.11 -3.84 0.50
C LEU A 211 15.35 -5.09 0.95
N GLN A 212 14.80 -5.84 -0.01
CA GLN A 212 14.06 -7.09 0.25
C GLN A 212 14.98 -8.29 0.48
N ASP A 213 16.20 -8.28 -0.06
CA ASP A 213 17.18 -9.37 0.10
C ASP A 213 18.00 -9.22 1.39
N PRO A 214 17.83 -10.10 2.39
CA PRO A 214 18.57 -10.03 3.65
C PRO A 214 20.09 -10.10 3.51
N SER A 215 20.61 -10.73 2.44
CA SER A 215 22.05 -10.84 2.21
C SER A 215 22.68 -9.48 1.85
N MET A 216 21.88 -8.55 1.34
CA MET A 216 22.31 -7.21 0.93
C MET A 216 22.20 -6.17 2.06
N HIS A 217 21.56 -6.50 3.20
CA HIS A 217 21.24 -5.54 4.25
C HIS A 217 22.47 -4.88 4.89
N ALA A 218 23.59 -5.61 5.02
CA ALA A 218 24.84 -5.06 5.55
C ALA A 218 25.43 -3.98 4.62
N GLU A 219 25.37 -4.23 3.30
CA GLU A 219 25.85 -3.29 2.28
C GLU A 219 24.95 -2.05 2.21
N VAL A 220 23.63 -2.24 2.20
CA VAL A 220 22.64 -1.15 2.26
C VAL A 220 22.89 -0.25 3.47
N SER A 221 23.06 -0.86 4.66
CA SER A 221 23.33 -0.12 5.89
C SER A 221 24.63 0.69 5.79
N SER A 222 25.70 0.08 5.28
CA SER A 222 27.00 0.75 5.07
C SER A 222 26.90 1.97 4.14
N GLN A 223 26.22 1.84 3.01
CA GLN A 223 26.07 2.94 2.05
C GLN A 223 25.28 4.12 2.62
N ILE A 224 24.20 3.84 3.36
CA ILE A 224 23.39 4.87 4.00
C ILE A 224 24.19 5.55 5.11
N GLU A 225 24.83 4.79 6.01
CA GLU A 225 25.64 5.32 7.10
C GLU A 225 26.82 6.18 6.59
N ALA A 226 27.46 5.79 5.49
CA ALA A 226 28.51 6.58 4.86
C ALA A 226 28.00 7.96 4.42
N ARG A 227 26.79 7.99 3.82
CA ARG A 227 26.18 9.24 3.38
C ARG A 227 25.69 10.11 4.54
N LEU A 228 25.10 9.49 5.56
CA LEU A 228 24.67 10.16 6.79
C LEU A 228 25.86 10.78 7.53
N THR A 229 26.99 10.06 7.61
CA THR A 229 28.21 10.54 8.26
C THR A 229 28.82 11.74 7.53
N ALA A 230 28.78 11.76 6.20
CA ALA A 230 29.25 12.88 5.39
C ALA A 230 28.44 14.19 5.62
N GLN A 231 27.24 14.09 6.18
CA GLN A 231 26.33 15.22 6.40
C GLN A 231 26.13 15.61 7.89
N ARG A 232 26.87 14.98 8.83
CA ARG A 232 26.77 15.17 10.30
C ARG A 232 27.11 16.57 10.85
N THR A 233 27.29 17.59 10.00
CA THR A 233 27.70 18.94 10.42
C THR A 233 26.56 19.82 10.95
N ARG A 234 25.31 19.33 11.02
CA ARG A 234 24.13 20.11 11.43
C ARG A 234 23.38 19.51 12.63
N SER A 235 22.70 20.39 13.36
CA SER A 235 21.99 20.11 14.62
C SER A 235 20.67 19.35 14.47
N ASP A 236 20.13 19.24 13.25
CA ASP A 236 18.86 18.56 12.99
C ASP A 236 19.07 17.07 12.70
N PRO A 237 18.10 16.21 13.07
CA PRO A 237 18.17 14.79 12.75
C PRO A 237 18.31 14.58 11.23
N PRO A 238 19.17 13.66 10.79
CA PRO A 238 19.28 13.33 9.38
C PRO A 238 17.96 12.77 8.85
N MET A 239 17.66 13.10 7.59
CA MET A 239 16.39 12.73 6.99
C MET A 239 16.58 11.99 5.67
N VAL A 240 15.95 10.82 5.56
CA VAL A 240 15.98 9.97 4.38
C VAL A 240 14.62 10.02 3.72
N VAL A 241 14.57 10.40 2.44
CA VAL A 241 13.35 10.37 1.65
C VAL A 241 13.51 9.38 0.51
N THR A 242 12.71 8.31 0.53
CA THR A 242 12.69 7.30 -0.52
C THR A 242 11.82 7.76 -1.68
N VAL A 243 12.26 7.52 -2.91
CA VAL A 243 11.53 7.87 -4.13
C VAL A 243 11.45 6.65 -5.06
N CYS A 244 10.30 6.45 -5.67
CA CYS A 244 10.12 5.49 -6.75
C CYS A 244 9.26 6.10 -7.86
N ARG A 245 8.86 5.29 -8.86
CA ARG A 245 8.11 5.79 -10.02
C ARG A 245 6.75 6.38 -9.65
N ARG A 246 5.97 5.71 -8.79
CA ARG A 246 4.58 6.07 -8.46
C ARG A 246 4.28 6.15 -6.95
N GLY A 247 5.28 6.00 -6.10
CA GLY A 247 5.11 6.05 -4.65
C GLY A 247 4.73 4.71 -3.99
N ASN A 248 4.69 3.59 -4.75
CA ASN A 248 4.35 2.28 -4.21
C ASN A 248 5.55 1.65 -3.48
N ASP A 249 6.63 1.39 -4.21
CA ASP A 249 7.85 0.78 -3.63
C ASP A 249 8.54 1.65 -2.59
N SER A 250 8.44 2.98 -2.73
CA SER A 250 9.07 3.91 -1.79
C SER A 250 8.47 3.80 -0.38
N GLN A 251 7.17 3.54 -0.25
CA GLN A 251 6.51 3.29 1.04
C GLN A 251 7.05 2.01 1.69
N LEU A 252 7.16 0.93 0.91
CA LEU A 252 7.76 -0.33 1.39
C LEU A 252 9.22 -0.11 1.82
N ALA A 253 9.97 0.67 1.04
CA ALA A 253 11.35 0.99 1.34
C ALA A 253 11.51 1.69 2.69
N VAL A 254 10.59 2.58 3.09
CA VAL A 254 10.64 3.22 4.41
C VAL A 254 10.64 2.18 5.54
N HIS A 255 9.77 1.17 5.44
CA HIS A 255 9.68 0.09 6.43
C HIS A 255 10.95 -0.76 6.47
N LEU A 256 11.42 -1.18 5.30
CA LEU A 256 12.61 -2.01 5.18
C LEU A 256 13.84 -1.27 5.71
N LEU A 257 14.01 0.00 5.36
CA LEU A 257 15.10 0.84 5.84
C LEU A 257 15.08 1.00 7.35
N ARG A 258 13.92 1.30 7.97
CA ARG A 258 13.81 1.39 9.43
C ARG A 258 14.21 0.08 10.13
N LYS A 259 13.87 -1.06 9.54
CA LYS A 259 14.27 -2.38 10.06
C LYS A 259 15.77 -2.65 9.88
N ILE A 260 16.32 -2.35 8.70
CA ILE A 260 17.73 -2.58 8.36
C ILE A 260 18.65 -1.72 9.22
N LEU A 261 18.28 -0.46 9.43
CA LEU A 261 19.08 0.53 10.16
C LEU A 261 18.98 0.39 11.69
N LYS A 262 18.10 -0.51 12.19
CA LYS A 262 17.97 -0.88 13.63
C LYS A 262 18.01 0.33 14.57
N ASP A 263 17.14 1.30 14.32
CA ASP A 263 17.24 2.60 14.98
C ASP A 263 16.40 2.68 16.26
N GLU A 264 16.86 2.01 17.32
CA GLU A 264 16.32 2.23 18.68
C GLU A 264 16.98 3.42 19.40
N GLU A 265 18.15 3.90 18.91
CA GLU A 265 18.94 4.95 19.59
C GLU A 265 19.16 6.26 18.80
N ARG A 266 18.86 6.34 17.49
CA ARG A 266 18.94 7.61 16.73
C ARG A 266 17.57 8.01 16.18
N GLU A 267 17.32 9.32 16.20
CA GLU A 267 16.14 9.91 15.55
C GLU A 267 16.37 10.02 14.03
N LEU A 268 16.43 8.90 13.30
CA LEU A 268 16.44 8.95 11.83
C LEU A 268 15.02 9.08 11.28
N ILE A 269 14.77 10.18 10.59
CA ILE A 269 13.47 10.41 9.95
C ILE A 269 13.49 9.80 8.57
N VAL A 270 12.86 8.63 8.41
CA VAL A 270 12.67 7.99 7.09
C VAL A 270 11.25 8.26 6.58
N LYS A 271 11.16 8.83 5.38
CA LYS A 271 9.94 9.24 4.68
C LYS A 271 9.95 8.76 3.23
N ASP A 272 8.81 8.79 2.55
CA ASP A 272 8.70 8.52 1.11
C ASP A 272 8.00 9.67 0.37
N LEU A 273 8.21 9.78 -0.95
CA LEU A 273 7.53 10.78 -1.78
C LEU A 273 6.16 10.27 -2.27
N HIS A 274 5.08 10.89 -1.81
CA HIS A 274 3.71 10.55 -2.21
C HIS A 274 3.52 10.67 -3.73
N GLY A 275 3.09 9.58 -4.36
CA GLY A 275 2.85 9.53 -5.81
C GLY A 275 4.13 9.45 -6.65
N GLY A 276 5.31 9.38 -6.02
CA GLY A 276 6.60 9.21 -6.68
C GLY A 276 6.95 10.28 -7.72
N LEU A 277 7.82 9.92 -8.65
CA LEU A 277 8.28 10.79 -9.74
C LEU A 277 7.15 11.17 -10.71
N TYR A 278 6.13 10.33 -10.85
CA TYR A 278 4.95 10.64 -11.67
C TYR A 278 4.22 11.89 -11.14
N ALA A 279 3.95 11.92 -9.83
CA ALA A 279 3.30 13.07 -9.21
C ALA A 279 4.24 14.28 -9.12
N TRP A 280 5.54 14.06 -8.92
CA TRP A 280 6.55 15.11 -8.96
C TRP A 280 6.52 15.88 -10.28
N LYS A 281 6.58 15.16 -11.41
CA LYS A 281 6.53 15.78 -12.74
C LYS A 281 5.27 16.60 -12.92
N LYS A 282 4.11 16.00 -12.60
CA LYS A 282 2.81 16.62 -12.86
C LYS A 282 2.62 17.94 -12.12
N GLU A 283 3.18 18.07 -10.92
CA GLU A 283 2.87 19.18 -10.02
C GLU A 283 4.03 20.13 -9.75
N MET A 284 5.28 19.63 -9.71
CA MET A 284 6.46 20.43 -9.33
C MET A 284 7.36 20.76 -10.52
N ASP A 285 7.58 19.80 -11.43
CA ASP A 285 8.53 19.94 -12.54
C ASP A 285 8.00 19.26 -13.81
N PRO A 286 7.16 19.96 -14.61
CA PRO A 286 6.58 19.41 -15.83
C PRO A 286 7.61 18.92 -16.87
N GLU A 287 8.83 19.47 -16.83
CA GLU A 287 9.93 19.11 -17.72
C GLU A 287 10.70 17.87 -17.24
N PHE A 288 10.42 17.38 -16.02
CA PHE A 288 11.05 16.18 -15.49
C PHE A 288 10.81 14.99 -16.43
N PRO A 289 11.85 14.29 -16.90
CA PRO A 289 11.68 13.23 -17.88
C PRO A 289 10.92 12.04 -17.27
N GLN A 290 10.15 11.33 -18.09
CA GLN A 290 9.32 10.22 -17.64
C GLN A 290 9.33 9.09 -18.66
N TYR A 291 9.26 7.87 -18.15
CA TYR A 291 9.05 6.62 -18.88
C TYR A 291 7.86 5.85 -18.29
#